data_AF-A0A7J9XI20-F1
#
_entry.id   AF-A0A7J9XI20-F1
#
_cell.length_a   1.000
_cell.length_b   1.000
_cell.length_c   1.000
_cell.angle_alpha   90.00
_cell.angle_beta   90.00
_cell.angle_gamma   90.00
#
_symmetry.space_group_name_H-M   'P 1'
#
loop_
_entity.id
_entity.type
_entity.pdbx_description
1 polymer ?
#
loop_
_entity_poly.entity_id
_entity_poly.type
_entity_poly.pdbx_seq_one_letter_code
_entity_poly.pdbx_strand_id
1 'polypeptide(L)'
;MIVGTAVVPTAYQPPTAESVTRAFGALGVSAINQVIKDGTGLSWVADIHRDGDGWALELDLPHGVTASDIIKKREELASGLRRPHSATWPEKVPHEHAGRLFLWIGRHDLSKMKPAKYPLLKSGTTDLFDEVPFSVSPRGQGVNVPVFETNWVIGAAPGQGKTAAVRVLSCNAALDPLADLWGP
;
A
#
# COMPACT_ATOMS: atom_id res chain seq x y z
N MET A 1 19.69 34.49 18.59
CA MET A 1 18.57 33.89 17.85
C MET A 1 18.61 32.40 18.10
N ILE A 2 17.77 31.89 19.00
CA ILE A 2 17.77 30.47 19.40
C ILE A 2 17.03 29.71 18.30
N VAL A 3 17.75 28.88 17.55
CA VAL A 3 17.17 27.97 16.56
C VAL A 3 16.41 26.91 17.33
N GLY A 4 15.09 27.02 17.39
CA GLY A 4 14.23 25.99 17.94
C GLY A 4 14.38 24.71 17.13
N THR A 5 14.74 23.61 17.80
CA THR A 5 14.84 22.28 17.20
C THR A 5 13.52 21.96 16.51
N ALA A 6 13.54 21.75 15.20
CA ALA A 6 12.34 21.34 14.47
C ALA A 6 11.95 19.93 14.96
N VAL A 7 10.96 19.87 15.86
CA VAL A 7 10.35 18.62 16.29
C VAL A 7 9.57 18.08 15.10
N VAL A 8 10.23 17.23 14.32
CA VAL A 8 9.55 16.44 13.29
C VAL A 8 8.48 15.61 14.01
N PRO A 9 7.19 15.72 13.65
CA PRO A 9 6.16 14.92 14.28
C PRO A 9 6.55 13.44 14.23
N THR A 10 6.35 12.69 15.32
CA THR A 10 6.71 11.26 15.45
C THR A 10 6.16 10.40 14.30
N ALA A 11 5.08 10.86 13.66
CA ALA A 11 4.49 10.30 12.44
C ALA A 11 5.37 10.43 11.17
N TYR A 12 6.58 10.96 11.22
CA TYR A 12 7.48 11.08 10.06
C TYR A 12 8.86 10.45 10.26
N GLN A 13 9.11 9.87 11.43
CA GLN A 13 10.34 9.13 11.68
C GLN A 13 10.26 7.72 11.08
N PRO A 14 11.39 7.14 10.66
CA PRO A 14 11.43 5.73 10.29
C PRO A 14 10.91 4.88 11.46
N PRO A 15 10.07 3.86 11.20
CA PRO A 15 9.69 2.92 12.24
C PRO A 15 10.96 2.22 12.77
N THR A 16 10.97 1.91 14.06
CA THR A 16 12.05 1.14 14.69
C THR A 16 11.56 -0.29 14.92
N ALA A 17 12.48 -1.25 15.00
CA ALA A 17 12.11 -2.64 15.30
C ALA A 17 11.31 -2.76 16.60
N GLU A 18 11.63 -1.93 17.60
CA GLU A 18 10.89 -1.85 18.87
C GLU A 18 9.46 -1.30 18.69
N SER A 19 9.28 -0.25 17.89
CA SER A 19 7.95 0.33 17.66
C SER A 19 7.03 -0.65 16.91
N VAL A 20 7.59 -1.38 15.96
CA VAL A 20 6.90 -2.45 15.23
C VAL A 20 6.58 -3.61 16.17
N THR A 21 7.55 -4.12 16.95
CA THR A 21 7.33 -5.19 17.93
C THR A 21 6.21 -4.82 18.93
N ARG A 22 6.22 -3.59 19.43
CA ARG A 22 5.15 -3.07 20.30
C ARG A 22 3.79 -3.04 19.60
N ALA A 23 3.74 -2.64 18.33
CA ALA A 23 2.51 -2.63 17.55
C ALA A 23 1.94 -4.04 17.35
N PHE A 24 2.81 -5.03 17.07
CA PHE A 24 2.41 -6.43 16.95
C PHE A 24 1.90 -7.00 18.29
N GLY A 25 2.52 -6.64 19.42
CA GLY A 25 2.02 -7.02 20.75
C GLY A 25 0.64 -6.43 21.08
N ALA A 26 0.29 -5.28 20.50
CA ALA A 26 -1.02 -4.64 20.68
C ALA A 26 -2.17 -5.35 19.91
N LEU A 27 -1.86 -6.28 18.99
CA LEU A 27 -2.88 -6.95 18.17
C LEU A 27 -3.73 -7.97 18.94
N GLY A 28 -3.29 -8.35 20.15
CA GLY A 28 -3.98 -9.34 20.99
C GLY A 28 -3.85 -10.78 20.48
N VAL A 29 -2.89 -11.07 19.60
CA VAL A 29 -2.62 -12.43 19.11
C VAL A 29 -1.75 -13.16 20.13
N SER A 30 -2.29 -14.22 20.74
CA SER A 30 -1.64 -14.92 21.86
C SER A 30 -0.24 -15.42 21.51
N ALA A 31 -0.07 -16.04 20.34
CA ALA A 31 1.23 -16.57 19.90
C ALA A 31 2.29 -15.47 19.73
N ILE A 32 1.91 -14.28 19.24
CA ILE A 32 2.80 -13.11 19.13
C ILE A 32 3.19 -12.61 20.52
N ASN A 33 2.22 -12.53 21.43
CA ASN A 33 2.48 -12.08 22.79
C ASN A 33 3.39 -13.04 23.56
N GLN A 34 3.33 -14.35 23.29
CA GLN A 34 4.24 -15.32 23.90
C GLN A 34 5.68 -15.12 23.42
N VAL A 35 5.92 -15.07 22.11
CA VAL A 35 7.30 -14.90 21.59
C VAL A 35 7.95 -13.58 22.04
N ILE A 36 7.14 -12.51 22.23
CA ILE A 36 7.62 -11.23 22.77
C ILE A 36 7.98 -11.36 24.26
N LYS A 37 7.16 -12.06 25.06
CA LYS A 37 7.42 -12.25 26.50
C LYS A 37 8.59 -13.19 26.78
N ASP A 38 8.71 -14.24 25.97
CA ASP A 38 9.78 -15.24 26.08
C ASP A 38 11.14 -14.68 25.62
N GLY A 39 11.19 -13.42 25.15
CA GLY A 39 12.40 -12.75 24.71
C GLY A 39 12.93 -13.21 23.34
N THR A 40 12.22 -14.13 22.68
CA THR A 40 12.57 -14.60 21.32
C THR A 40 12.33 -13.49 20.29
N GLY A 41 11.33 -12.64 20.51
CA GLY A 41 11.00 -11.53 19.62
C GLY A 41 10.36 -11.97 18.29
N LEU A 42 10.21 -11.03 17.37
CA LEU A 42 9.79 -11.30 16.00
C LEU A 42 11.00 -11.72 15.15
N SER A 43 10.80 -12.66 14.24
CA SER A 43 11.86 -13.10 13.32
C SER A 43 11.90 -12.17 12.11
N TRP A 44 12.97 -11.37 11.99
CA TRP A 44 13.15 -10.41 10.90
C TRP A 44 13.81 -11.09 9.71
N VAL A 45 13.13 -11.07 8.56
CA VAL A 45 13.64 -11.60 7.29
C VAL A 45 14.32 -10.48 6.50
N ALA A 46 13.68 -9.31 6.47
CA ALA A 46 14.26 -8.09 5.94
C ALA A 46 14.04 -6.96 6.95
N ASP A 47 15.16 -6.34 7.36
CA ASP A 47 15.14 -5.17 8.22
C ASP A 47 14.41 -3.99 7.58
N ILE A 48 14.06 -3.02 8.42
CA ILE A 48 13.35 -1.81 8.00
C ILE A 48 14.22 -1.02 7.01
N HIS A 49 13.77 -0.96 5.76
CA HIS A 49 14.45 -0.25 4.67
C HIS A 49 13.50 0.72 3.98
N ARG A 50 14.07 1.65 3.20
CA ARG A 50 13.26 2.60 2.43
C ARG A 50 12.64 1.90 1.22
N ASP A 51 11.34 2.10 1.05
CA ASP A 51 10.58 1.60 -0.11
C ASP A 51 9.57 2.65 -0.56
N GLY A 52 9.79 3.24 -1.75
CA GLY A 52 9.00 4.35 -2.27
C GLY A 52 8.96 5.57 -1.33
N ASP A 53 7.75 6.08 -1.06
CA ASP A 53 7.49 7.17 -0.10
C ASP A 53 7.24 6.63 1.33
N GLY A 54 7.89 5.54 1.69
CA GLY A 54 7.69 4.86 2.98
C GLY A 54 8.84 3.93 3.35
N TRP A 55 8.49 2.96 4.19
CA TRP A 55 9.39 1.92 4.66
C TRP A 55 8.76 0.55 4.49
N ALA A 56 9.58 -0.43 4.16
CA ALA A 56 9.18 -1.83 4.09
C ALA A 56 9.99 -2.66 5.08
N LEU A 57 9.39 -3.75 5.52
CA LEU A 57 10.02 -4.80 6.32
C LEU A 57 9.36 -6.13 6.02
N GLU A 58 10.10 -7.21 6.25
CA GLU A 58 9.60 -8.57 6.17
C GLU A 58 9.91 -9.33 7.45
N LEU A 59 8.93 -10.09 7.92
CA LEU A 59 9.08 -10.90 9.12
C LEU A 59 8.34 -12.23 8.99
N ASP A 60 8.83 -13.21 9.73
CA ASP A 60 8.15 -14.49 9.93
C ASP A 60 7.35 -14.46 11.22
N LEU A 61 6.04 -14.68 11.07
CA LEU A 61 5.10 -14.76 12.17
C LEU A 61 5.29 -16.08 12.95
N PRO A 62 4.98 -16.08 14.26
CA PRO A 62 5.02 -17.30 15.05
C PRO A 62 4.15 -18.42 14.48
N HIS A 63 4.50 -19.67 14.81
CA HIS A 63 3.75 -20.85 14.37
C HIS A 63 2.26 -20.72 14.72
N GLY A 64 1.41 -20.99 13.72
CA GLY A 64 -0.05 -20.90 13.86
C GLY A 64 -0.65 -19.51 13.59
N VAL A 65 0.17 -18.47 13.36
CA VAL A 65 -0.29 -17.15 12.93
C VAL A 65 0.00 -16.96 11.45
N THR A 66 -1.02 -16.55 10.70
CA THR A 66 -0.87 -16.30 9.26
C THR A 66 -0.84 -14.81 8.95
N ALA A 67 -0.24 -14.44 7.82
CA ALA A 67 -0.29 -13.07 7.31
C ALA A 67 -1.75 -12.61 7.09
N SER A 68 -2.65 -13.54 6.74
CA SER A 68 -4.09 -13.26 6.65
C SER A 68 -4.71 -12.77 7.97
N ASP A 69 -4.25 -13.28 9.11
CA ASP A 69 -4.75 -12.87 10.43
C ASP A 69 -4.32 -11.44 10.76
N ILE A 70 -3.09 -11.07 10.37
CA ILE A 70 -2.57 -9.71 10.53
C ILE A 70 -3.28 -8.73 9.59
N ILE A 71 -3.54 -9.13 8.34
CA ILE A 71 -4.25 -8.31 7.35
C ILE A 71 -5.66 -7.96 7.86
N LYS A 72 -6.37 -8.89 8.50
CA LYS A 72 -7.69 -8.63 9.10
C LYS A 72 -7.62 -7.61 10.25
N LYS A 73 -6.49 -7.55 10.96
CA LYS A 73 -6.23 -6.66 12.09
C LYS A 73 -5.46 -5.40 11.71
N ARG A 74 -5.56 -4.99 10.44
CA ARG A 74 -4.84 -3.84 9.89
C ARG A 74 -5.14 -2.54 10.64
N GLU A 75 -6.38 -2.34 11.09
CA GLU A 75 -6.77 -1.12 11.80
C GLU A 75 -6.07 -1.03 13.18
N GLU A 76 -6.06 -2.13 13.93
CA GLU A 76 -5.35 -2.23 15.21
C GLU A 76 -3.84 -2.11 15.02
N LEU A 77 -3.30 -2.70 13.94
CA LEU A 77 -1.88 -2.57 13.60
C LEU A 77 -1.50 -1.10 13.32
N ALA A 78 -2.30 -0.40 12.52
CA ALA A 78 -2.09 1.02 12.23
C ALA A 78 -2.14 1.86 13.53
N SER A 79 -3.10 1.56 14.41
CA SER A 79 -3.20 2.19 15.74
C SER A 79 -1.96 1.93 16.60
N GLY A 80 -1.47 0.69 16.65
CA GLY A 80 -0.26 0.30 17.39
C GLY A 80 1.00 1.01 16.88
N LEU A 81 1.11 1.19 15.55
CA LEU A 81 2.18 1.94 14.90
C LEU A 81 2.03 3.46 15.05
N ARG A 82 0.89 3.95 15.56
CA ARG A 82 0.52 5.38 15.62
C ARG A 82 0.55 6.02 14.23
N ARG A 83 0.05 5.31 13.22
CA ARG A 83 -0.03 5.74 11.82
C ARG A 83 -1.47 5.75 11.32
N PRO A 84 -1.79 6.60 10.32
CA PRO A 84 -3.06 6.50 9.61
C PRO A 84 -3.24 5.10 9.03
N HIS A 85 -4.49 4.60 9.00
CA HIS A 85 -4.82 3.32 8.38
C HIS A 85 -4.36 3.28 6.91
N SER A 86 -4.52 4.39 6.19
CA SER A 86 -4.07 4.57 4.80
C SER A 86 -2.55 4.45 4.62
N ALA A 87 -1.76 4.53 5.68
CA ALA A 87 -0.30 4.42 5.63
C ALA A 87 0.20 3.05 6.10
N THR A 88 -0.66 2.10 6.47
CA THR A 88 -0.23 0.78 6.97
C THR A 88 -0.77 -0.31 6.07
N TRP A 89 0.10 -1.10 5.43
CA TRP A 89 -0.28 -2.10 4.44
C TRP A 89 0.45 -3.41 4.68
N PRO A 90 -0.14 -4.33 5.48
CA PRO A 90 0.31 -5.70 5.58
C PRO A 90 -0.09 -6.48 4.32
N GLU A 91 0.81 -7.31 3.81
CA GLU A 91 0.62 -8.13 2.62
C GLU A 91 1.21 -9.54 2.82
N LYS A 92 0.67 -10.50 2.08
CA LYS A 92 1.28 -11.82 1.97
C LYS A 92 2.42 -11.74 0.96
N VAL A 93 3.51 -12.46 1.22
CA VAL A 93 4.55 -12.64 0.21
C VAL A 93 4.16 -13.81 -0.70
N PRO A 94 4.00 -13.60 -2.02
CA PRO A 94 3.71 -14.68 -2.95
C PRO A 94 4.80 -15.76 -2.92
N HIS A 95 4.40 -17.02 -3.14
CA HIS A 95 5.31 -18.19 -3.18
C HIS A 95 6.07 -18.51 -1.88
N GLU A 96 5.78 -17.81 -0.79
CA GLU A 96 6.34 -18.04 0.55
C GLU A 96 5.31 -18.70 1.48
N HIS A 97 5.77 -19.18 2.64
CA HIS A 97 4.89 -19.82 3.61
C HIS A 97 3.87 -18.83 4.22
N ALA A 98 2.71 -19.33 4.67
CA ALA A 98 1.59 -18.51 5.15
C ALA A 98 1.91 -17.57 6.34
N GLY A 99 2.97 -17.87 7.10
CA GLY A 99 3.47 -17.02 8.18
C GLY A 99 4.37 -15.86 7.74
N ARG A 100 4.78 -15.78 6.46
CA ARG A 100 5.65 -14.70 5.98
C ARG A 100 4.81 -13.46 5.70
N LEU A 101 5.19 -12.36 6.32
CA LEU A 101 4.48 -11.10 6.25
C LEU A 101 5.40 -10.02 5.69
N PHE A 102 4.94 -9.38 4.62
CA PHE A 102 5.48 -8.10 4.18
C PHE A 102 4.65 -6.98 4.78
N LEU A 103 5.29 -5.95 5.32
CA LEU A 103 4.61 -4.79 5.88
C LEU A 103 5.21 -3.52 5.31
N TRP A 104 4.38 -2.77 4.59
CA TRP A 104 4.71 -1.42 4.13
C TRP A 104 4.07 -0.35 5.01
N ILE A 105 4.86 0.65 5.37
CA ILE A 105 4.49 1.77 6.24
C ILE A 105 4.79 3.07 5.50
N GLY A 106 3.74 3.77 5.07
CA GLY A 106 3.82 5.06 4.40
C GLY A 106 4.31 6.18 5.32
N ARG A 107 5.08 7.10 4.75
CA ARG A 107 5.55 8.31 5.43
C ARG A 107 4.44 9.31 5.67
N HIS A 108 3.55 9.45 4.69
CA HIS A 108 2.41 10.37 4.71
C HIS A 108 1.09 9.59 4.69
N ASP A 109 0.01 10.23 5.11
CA ASP A 109 -1.32 9.76 4.75
C ASP A 109 -1.45 9.80 3.21
N LEU A 110 -1.94 8.71 2.59
CA LEU A 110 -2.16 8.66 1.14
C LEU A 110 -2.94 9.86 0.62
N SER A 111 -3.90 10.36 1.39
CA SER A 111 -4.71 11.53 1.01
C SER A 111 -3.91 12.84 0.92
N LYS A 112 -2.74 12.90 1.56
CA LYS A 112 -1.83 14.05 1.59
C LYS A 112 -0.63 13.88 0.68
N MET A 113 -0.46 12.70 0.07
CA MET A 113 0.58 12.47 -0.92
C MET A 113 0.30 13.29 -2.17
N LYS A 114 1.37 13.78 -2.80
CA LYS A 114 1.25 14.44 -4.09
C LYS A 114 0.73 13.42 -5.11
N PRO A 115 -0.36 13.68 -5.84
CA PRO A 115 -0.84 12.77 -6.86
C PRO A 115 0.27 12.45 -7.85
N ALA A 116 0.48 11.16 -8.12
CA ALA A 116 1.41 10.72 -9.14
C ALA A 116 0.99 11.33 -10.48
N LYS A 117 1.97 11.77 -11.27
CA LYS A 117 1.67 12.27 -12.62
C LYS A 117 1.23 11.08 -13.46
N TYR A 118 0.12 11.26 -14.17
CA TYR A 118 -0.34 10.25 -15.11
C TYR A 118 0.72 10.03 -16.21
N PRO A 119 1.12 8.79 -16.51
CA PRO A 119 2.25 8.52 -17.43
C PRO A 119 2.06 9.13 -18.82
N LEU A 120 0.84 9.09 -19.36
CA LEU A 120 0.52 9.55 -20.71
C LEU A 120 -0.04 10.99 -20.73
N LEU A 121 0.16 11.77 -19.65
CA LEU A 121 -0.43 13.11 -19.53
C LEU A 121 0.06 14.10 -20.60
N LYS A 122 1.31 13.94 -21.07
CA LYS A 122 1.94 14.86 -22.01
C LYS A 122 2.00 14.34 -23.44
N SER A 123 2.29 13.06 -23.59
CA SER A 123 2.54 12.41 -24.88
C SER A 123 2.55 10.89 -24.68
N GLY A 124 2.18 10.17 -25.74
CA GLY A 124 2.21 8.72 -25.78
C GLY A 124 0.94 8.17 -26.42
N THR A 125 0.97 6.89 -26.74
CA THR A 125 -0.18 6.12 -27.20
C THR A 125 -0.37 4.93 -26.26
N THR A 126 -1.55 4.36 -26.30
CA THR A 126 -1.91 3.11 -25.64
C THR A 126 -2.10 2.02 -26.69
N ASP A 127 -2.08 0.78 -26.22
CA ASP A 127 -2.58 -0.38 -26.95
C ASP A 127 -3.64 -1.02 -26.04
N LEU A 128 -4.91 -1.03 -26.48
CA LEU A 128 -6.01 -1.58 -25.69
C LEU A 128 -5.99 -3.11 -25.63
N PHE A 129 -5.30 -3.77 -26.57
CA PHE A 129 -5.12 -5.22 -26.58
C PHE A 129 -4.15 -5.67 -25.48
N ASP A 130 -3.29 -4.77 -25.02
CA ASP A 130 -2.43 -4.91 -23.86
C ASP A 130 -3.05 -4.26 -22.60
N GLU A 131 -2.27 -4.18 -21.52
CA GLU A 131 -2.68 -3.45 -20.31
C GLU A 131 -2.39 -1.94 -20.42
N VAL A 132 -3.36 -1.12 -20.01
CA VAL A 132 -3.23 0.34 -20.02
C VAL A 132 -3.00 0.88 -18.60
N PRO A 133 -2.27 2.00 -18.45
CA PRO A 133 -2.06 2.62 -17.14
C PRO A 133 -3.38 3.13 -16.57
N PHE A 134 -3.70 2.75 -15.33
CA PHE A 134 -4.97 3.13 -14.69
C PHE A 134 -4.77 3.92 -13.40
N SER A 135 -3.94 3.40 -12.50
CA SER A 135 -3.75 3.99 -11.18
C SER A 135 -2.30 3.84 -10.71
N VAL A 136 -2.03 4.35 -9.52
CA VAL A 136 -0.76 4.15 -8.83
C VAL A 136 -1.09 3.60 -7.45
N SER A 137 -0.45 2.50 -7.08
CA SER A 137 -0.55 1.92 -5.75
C SER A 137 -0.06 2.92 -4.69
N PRO A 138 -0.44 2.72 -3.42
CA PRO A 138 0.11 3.49 -2.31
C PRO A 138 1.65 3.60 -2.27
N ARG A 139 2.34 2.60 -2.81
CA ARG A 139 3.81 2.54 -2.90
C ARG A 139 4.41 3.35 -4.04
N GLY A 140 3.59 3.99 -4.88
CA GLY A 140 4.05 4.69 -6.07
C GLY A 140 4.25 3.79 -7.30
N GLN A 141 3.93 2.49 -7.20
CA GLN A 141 4.00 1.57 -8.34
C GLN A 141 2.78 1.73 -9.25
N GLY A 142 2.99 1.82 -10.55
CA GLY A 142 1.90 1.88 -11.53
C GLY A 142 1.04 0.61 -11.48
N VAL A 143 -0.26 0.80 -11.60
CA VAL A 143 -1.26 -0.26 -11.76
C VAL A 143 -1.80 -0.15 -13.16
N ASN A 144 -1.49 -1.13 -13.98
CA ASN A 144 -2.03 -1.28 -15.32
C ASN A 144 -3.20 -2.26 -15.29
N VAL A 145 -4.10 -2.12 -16.25
CA VAL A 145 -5.33 -2.91 -16.29
C VAL A 145 -5.68 -3.31 -17.73
N PRO A 146 -6.22 -4.52 -17.96
CA PRO A 146 -6.67 -4.93 -19.28
C PRO A 146 -7.98 -4.25 -19.66
N VAL A 147 -8.12 -3.90 -20.94
CA VAL A 147 -9.35 -3.32 -21.49
C VAL A 147 -9.98 -4.21 -22.56
N PHE A 148 -9.17 -4.83 -23.42
CA PHE A 148 -9.66 -5.78 -24.42
C PHE A 148 -10.35 -6.99 -23.78
N GLU A 149 -11.50 -7.37 -24.35
CA GLU A 149 -12.36 -8.49 -23.90
C GLU A 149 -12.74 -8.46 -22.39
N THR A 150 -12.60 -7.31 -21.73
CA THR A 150 -12.80 -7.18 -20.28
C THR A 150 -13.95 -6.22 -19.97
N ASN A 151 -14.89 -6.67 -19.14
CA ASN A 151 -15.98 -5.82 -18.64
C ASN A 151 -15.62 -5.19 -17.29
N TRP A 152 -15.78 -3.87 -17.17
CA TRP A 152 -15.45 -3.11 -15.96
C TRP A 152 -16.70 -2.65 -15.22
N VAL A 153 -16.71 -2.86 -13.90
CA VAL A 153 -17.72 -2.30 -13.00
C VAL A 153 -17.02 -1.36 -12.01
N ILE A 154 -17.38 -0.08 -12.06
CA ILE A 154 -16.79 0.96 -11.19
C ILE A 154 -17.83 1.41 -10.17
N GLY A 155 -17.69 0.94 -8.93
CA GLY A 155 -18.56 1.30 -7.81
C GLY A 155 -17.86 2.22 -6.82
N ALA A 156 -18.45 3.39 -6.54
CA ALA A 156 -18.01 4.26 -5.46
C ALA A 156 -19.13 5.20 -4.98
N ALA A 157 -19.05 5.62 -3.71
CA ALA A 157 -19.95 6.64 -3.16
C ALA A 157 -19.84 7.98 -3.96
N PRO A 158 -20.87 8.84 -3.94
CA PRO A 158 -20.78 10.16 -4.56
C PRO A 158 -19.53 10.94 -4.09
N GLY A 159 -18.78 11.52 -5.03
CA GLY A 159 -17.55 12.26 -4.75
C GLY A 159 -16.26 11.42 -4.69
N GLN A 160 -16.33 10.09 -4.68
CA GLN A 160 -15.16 9.19 -4.54
C GLN A 160 -14.50 8.82 -5.87
N GLY A 161 -14.48 9.73 -6.84
CA GLY A 161 -13.67 9.55 -8.06
C GLY A 161 -14.20 8.56 -9.11
N LYS A 162 -15.41 7.99 -8.99
CA LYS A 162 -15.96 7.07 -10.01
C LYS A 162 -15.95 7.65 -11.44
N THR A 163 -16.32 8.93 -11.58
CA THR A 163 -16.31 9.61 -12.89
C THR A 163 -14.90 9.82 -13.40
N ALA A 164 -13.93 10.09 -12.51
CA ALA A 164 -12.54 10.22 -12.89
C ALA A 164 -11.97 8.87 -13.37
N ALA A 165 -12.31 7.77 -12.68
CA ALA A 165 -11.89 6.43 -13.07
C ALA A 165 -12.41 6.04 -14.47
N VAL A 166 -13.70 6.28 -14.76
CA VAL A 166 -14.25 6.08 -16.11
C VAL A 166 -13.51 6.93 -17.13
N ARG A 167 -13.27 8.21 -16.84
CA ARG A 167 -12.55 9.12 -17.75
C ARG A 167 -11.13 8.64 -18.06
N VAL A 168 -10.40 8.10 -17.08
CA VAL A 168 -9.05 7.56 -17.31
C VAL A 168 -9.10 6.41 -18.32
N LEU A 169 -10.03 5.47 -18.17
CA LEU A 169 -10.20 4.38 -19.14
C LEU A 169 -10.60 4.91 -20.52
N SER A 170 -11.54 5.85 -20.60
CA SER A 170 -11.93 6.46 -21.88
C SER A 170 -10.78 7.23 -22.54
N CYS A 171 -9.94 7.93 -21.77
CA CYS A 171 -8.76 8.62 -22.30
C CYS A 171 -7.71 7.63 -22.79
N ASN A 172 -7.53 6.48 -22.13
CA ASN A 172 -6.70 5.41 -22.68
C ASN A 172 -7.26 4.88 -23.99
N ALA A 173 -8.57 4.70 -24.13
CA ALA A 173 -9.14 4.31 -25.42
C ALA A 173 -8.95 5.38 -26.50
N ALA A 174 -9.04 6.66 -26.14
CA ALA A 174 -8.80 7.78 -27.08
C ALA A 174 -7.33 7.90 -27.54
N LEU A 175 -6.39 7.32 -26.79
CA LEU A 175 -4.96 7.36 -27.09
C LEU A 175 -4.49 6.13 -27.90
N ASP A 176 -5.37 5.17 -28.16
CA ASP A 176 -5.06 4.01 -28.99
C ASP A 176 -5.34 4.36 -30.47
N PRO A 177 -4.33 4.35 -31.35
CA PRO A 177 -4.49 4.67 -32.77
C PRO A 177 -5.41 3.71 -33.54
N LEU A 178 -5.63 2.49 -33.01
CA LEU A 178 -6.46 1.45 -33.62
C LEU A 178 -7.91 1.49 -33.10
N ALA A 179 -8.17 2.25 -32.05
CA ALA A 179 -9.49 2.32 -31.43
C ALA A 179 -10.32 3.45 -32.04
N ASP A 180 -11.48 3.08 -32.60
CA ASP A 180 -12.53 4.05 -32.89
C ASP A 180 -13.45 4.21 -31.67
N LEU A 181 -13.68 5.47 -31.26
CA LEU A 181 -14.61 5.79 -30.19
C LEU A 181 -16.01 6.01 -30.74
N TRP A 182 -16.91 5.05 -30.48
CA TRP A 182 -18.31 5.14 -30.87
C TRP A 182 -19.14 5.54 -29.64
N GLY A 183 -19.66 6.77 -29.64
CA GLY A 183 -20.66 7.23 -28.67
C GLY A 183 -22.07 7.24 -29.27
N PRO A 184 -23.13 7.21 -28.46
CA PRO A 184 -24.44 7.70 -28.90
C PRO A 184 -24.41 9.21 -29.18
#